data_AF-A0A357L830-F1
#
_entry.id   AF-A0A357L830-F1
#
_cell.length_a   1.000
_cell.length_b   1.000
_cell.length_c   1.000
_cell.angle_alpha   90.00
_cell.angle_beta   90.00
_cell.angle_gamma   90.00
#
_symmetry.space_group_name_H-M   'P 1'
#
loop_
_entity.id
_entity.type
_entity.pdbx_description
1 polymer ?
#
loop_
_entity_poly.entity_id
_entity_poly.type
_entity_poly.pdbx_seq_one_letter_code
_entity_poly.pdbx_strand_id
1 'polypeptide(L)' 'LSLHGAKAPVTLTVKLNKRGLDPATRKEAAGFSATARLKRSDFGMTTALGMVGDDVTITIEALAHRSE' A
#
# COMPACT_ATOMS: atom_id res chain seq x y z
N LEU A 1 -1.80 -0.79 -10.11
CA LEU A 1 -2.11 0.51 -9.49
C LEU A 1 -2.70 1.44 -10.55
N SER A 2 -3.80 2.12 -10.23
CA SER A 2 -4.35 3.22 -11.04
C SER A 2 -4.14 4.50 -10.26
N LEU A 3 -3.34 5.42 -10.78
CA LEU A 3 -2.97 6.66 -10.10
C LEU A 3 -2.79 7.75 -11.15
N HIS A 4 -3.37 8.93 -10.90
CA HIS A 4 -3.25 10.09 -11.80
C HIS A 4 -3.61 9.76 -13.27
N GLY A 5 -4.68 8.98 -13.47
CA GLY A 5 -5.16 8.56 -14.80
C GLY A 5 -4.31 7.48 -15.50
N ALA A 6 -3.10 7.19 -15.02
CA ALA A 6 -2.24 6.12 -15.53
C ALA A 6 -2.46 4.80 -14.79
N LYS A 7 -2.19 3.68 -15.46
CA LYS A 7 -2.26 2.33 -14.89
C LYS A 7 -0.95 1.59 -15.13
N ALA A 8 -0.34 1.13 -14.05
CA ALA A 8 0.88 0.33 -14.09
C ALA A 8 0.87 -0.75 -13.00
N PRO A 9 1.51 -1.91 -13.22
CA PRO A 9 1.67 -2.93 -12.19
C PRO A 9 2.58 -2.42 -11.07
N VAL A 10 2.23 -2.72 -9.82
CA VAL A 10 3.05 -2.43 -8.64
C VAL A 10 3.01 -3.67 -7.75
N THR A 11 4.17 -4.17 -7.36
CA THR A 11 4.28 -5.31 -6.45
C THR A 11 4.31 -4.82 -5.01
N LEU A 12 3.47 -5.40 -4.16
CA LEU A 12 3.51 -5.19 -2.72
C LEU A 12 4.28 -6.33 -2.05
N THR A 13 5.25 -6.00 -1.21
CA THR A 13 5.85 -6.97 -0.28
C THR A 13 5.01 -6.97 0.98
N VAL A 14 4.30 -8.07 1.23
CA VAL A 14 3.29 -8.16 2.29
C VAL A 14 3.76 -9.07 3.42
N LYS A 15 3.51 -8.65 4.66
CA LYS A 15 3.66 -9.44 5.88
C LYS A 15 2.30 -9.59 6.56
N LEU A 16 1.89 -10.81 6.84
CA LEU A 16 0.84 -11.09 7.82
C LEU A 16 1.44 -10.90 9.22
N ASN A 17 0.96 -9.91 9.96
CA ASN A 17 1.44 -9.64 11.31
C ASN A 17 0.81 -10.60 12.32
N LYS A 18 -0.53 -10.67 12.33
CA LYS A 18 -1.30 -11.53 13.22
C LYS A 18 -2.70 -11.74 12.67
N ARG A 19 -3.27 -12.91 12.94
CA ARG A 19 -4.71 -13.19 12.78
C ARG A 19 -5.26 -13.64 14.12
N GLY A 20 -6.46 -13.19 14.48
CA GLY A 20 -7.12 -13.55 15.72
C GLY A 20 -8.31 -12.67 16.05
N LEU A 21 -8.85 -12.82 17.25
CA LEU A 21 -9.92 -11.96 17.75
C LEU A 21 -9.39 -10.54 17.97
N ASP A 22 -10.00 -9.56 17.33
CA ASP A 22 -9.77 -8.15 17.62
C ASP A 22 -10.40 -7.81 18.99
N PRO A 23 -9.61 -7.36 19.99
CA PRO A 23 -10.14 -7.00 21.30
C PRO A 23 -11.17 -5.87 21.27
N ALA A 24 -11.06 -4.95 20.30
CA ALA A 24 -11.93 -3.78 20.22
C ALA A 24 -13.33 -4.15 19.69
N THR A 25 -13.39 -4.97 18.64
CA THR A 25 -14.67 -5.32 18.00
C THR A 25 -15.19 -6.71 18.32
N ARG A 26 -14.38 -7.57 18.95
CA ARG A 26 -14.67 -8.99 19.22
C ARG A 26 -15.00 -9.78 17.95
N LYS A 27 -14.52 -9.33 16.78
CA LYS A 27 -14.61 -10.05 15.51
C LYS A 27 -13.27 -10.69 15.17
N GLU A 28 -13.29 -11.76 14.39
CA GLU A 28 -12.05 -12.29 13.79
C GLU A 28 -11.47 -11.24 12.83
N ALA A 29 -10.17 -10.98 12.96
CA ALA A 29 -9.47 -10.04 12.12
C ALA A 29 -8.05 -10.53 11.77
N ALA A 30 -7.48 -9.96 10.72
CA ALA A 30 -6.08 -10.13 10.33
C ALA A 30 -5.43 -8.78 10.07
N GLY A 31 -4.25 -8.57 10.65
CA GLY A 31 -3.43 -7.38 10.46
C GLY A 31 -2.27 -7.63 9.49
N PHE A 32 -2.02 -6.67 8.60
CA PHE A 32 -0.99 -6.75 7.56
C PHE A 32 -0.17 -5.47 7.52
N SER A 33 1.13 -5.62 7.28
CA SER A 33 2.01 -4.55 6.82
C SER A 33 2.40 -4.83 5.37
N ALA A 34 2.45 -3.81 4.53
CA ALA A 34 2.93 -3.94 3.17
C ALA A 34 3.78 -2.74 2.74
N THR A 35 4.80 -3.01 1.93
CA THR A 35 5.63 -1.97 1.33
C THR A 35 5.71 -2.11 -0.19
N ALA A 36 5.91 -0.98 -0.86
CA ALA A 36 6.24 -0.94 -2.29
C ALA A 36 7.12 0.26 -2.60
N ARG A 37 7.80 0.19 -3.74
CA ARG A 37 8.48 1.33 -4.34
C ARG A 37 8.01 1.50 -5.77
N LEU A 38 7.76 2.73 -6.17
CA LEU A 38 7.38 3.08 -7.54
C LEU A 38 8.02 4.41 -7.93
N LYS A 39 8.03 4.71 -9.23
CA LYS A 39 8.38 6.05 -9.72
C LYS A 39 7.12 6.86 -9.95
N ARG A 40 7.08 8.10 -9.49
CA ARG A 40 5.93 8.98 -9.74
C ARG A 40 5.81 9.34 -11.22
N SER A 41 6.93 9.36 -11.95
CA SER A 41 6.97 9.59 -13.39
C SER A 41 6.25 8.52 -14.20
N ASP A 42 6.25 7.25 -13.76
CA ASP A 42 5.49 6.15 -14.39
C ASP A 42 3.97 6.40 -14.37
N PHE A 43 3.50 7.28 -13.49
CA PHE A 43 2.10 7.68 -13.38
C PHE A 43 1.84 9.10 -13.94
N GLY A 44 2.76 9.64 -14.73
CA GLY A 44 2.61 10.93 -15.41
C GLY A 44 2.93 12.16 -14.54
N MET A 45 3.45 11.97 -13.33
CA MET A 45 3.85 13.08 -12.45
C MET A 45 5.30 13.49 -12.75
N THR A 46 5.51 14.30 -13.79
CA THR A 46 6.86 14.67 -14.29
C THR A 46 7.37 16.04 -13.84
N THR A 47 6.53 16.85 -13.18
CA THR A 47 6.93 18.17 -12.68
C THR A 47 8.18 18.06 -11.79
N ALA A 48 9.17 18.92 -12.03
CA ALA A 48 10.39 19.04 -11.23
C ALA A 48 11.23 17.75 -11.08
N LEU A 49 11.21 16.84 -12.06
CA LEU A 49 12.17 15.72 -12.09
C LEU A 49 13.61 16.25 -12.04
N GLY A 50 14.46 15.57 -11.27
CA GLY A 50 15.85 16.00 -10.98
C GLY A 50 15.98 16.94 -9.77
N MET A 51 14.90 17.65 -9.38
CA MET A 51 14.86 18.44 -8.14
C MET A 51 14.05 17.75 -7.03
N VAL A 52 12.97 17.06 -7.41
CA VAL A 52 12.15 16.24 -6.52
C VAL A 52 12.33 14.77 -6.91
N GLY A 53 12.66 13.93 -5.92
CA GLY A 53 12.88 12.50 -6.10
C GLY A 53 11.76 11.82 -6.88
N ASP A 54 12.14 10.91 -7.77
CA ASP A 54 11.19 10.16 -8.59
C ASP A 54 10.71 8.90 -7.86
N ASP A 55 11.60 8.23 -7.13
CA ASP A 55 11.28 7.08 -6.29
C ASP A 55 10.43 7.47 -5.07
N VAL A 56 9.27 6.83 -4.96
CA VAL A 56 8.33 6.94 -3.85
C VAL A 56 8.23 5.60 -3.16
N THR A 57 8.42 5.59 -1.84
CA THR A 57 8.16 4.42 -0.99
C THR A 57 6.74 4.52 -0.42
N ILE A 58 5.98 3.44 -0.54
CA ILE A 58 4.64 3.30 0.01
C ILE A 58 4.73 2.33 1.19
N THR A 59 4.12 2.72 2.31
CA THR A 59 3.90 1.86 3.48
C THR A 59 2.41 1.79 3.77
N ILE A 60 1.89 0.58 3.92
CA ILE A 60 0.48 0.30 4.20
C ILE A 60 0.40 -0.52 5.48
N GLU A 61 -0.43 -0.08 6.41
CA GLU A 61 -0.86 -0.84 7.58
C GLU A 61 -2.37 -1.04 7.48
N ALA A 62 -2.82 -2.29 7.55
CA ALA A 62 -4.22 -2.62 7.36
C ALA A 62 -4.69 -3.64 8.41
N LEU A 63 -5.87 -3.40 8.96
CA LEU A 63 -6.64 -4.37 9.74
C LEU A 63 -7.89 -4.73 8.95
N ALA A 64 -8.04 -6.01 8.63
CA ALA A 64 -9.20 -6.53 7.92
C ALA A 64 -10.01 -7.43 8.85
N HIS A 65 -11.31 -7.15 8.96
CA HIS A 65 -12.24 -7.96 9.74
C HIS A 65 -12.84 -9.01 8.81
N ARG A 66 -13.03 -10.23 9.30
CA ARG A 66 -13.68 -11.29 8.54
C ARG A 66 -15.08 -10.81 8.12
N SER A 67 -15.34 -10.86 6.81
CA SER A 67 -16.68 -10.66 6.29
C SER A 67 -17.55 -11.86 6.64
N GLU A 68 -18.80 -11.58 7.02
CA GLU A 68 -19.83 -12.59 7.28
C GLU A 68 -20.13 -13.41 6.01
#